data_AF-A0A7S2DKY9-F1
#
_entry.id   AF-A0A7S2DKY9-F1
#
_cell.length_a   1.000
_cell.length_b   1.000
_cell.length_c   1.000
_cell.angle_alpha   90.00
_cell.angle_beta   90.00
_cell.angle_gamma   90.00
#
_symmetry.space_group_name_H-M   'P 1'
#
loop_
_entity.id
_entity.type
_entity.pdbx_description
1 polymer ?
#
loop_
_entity_poly.entity_id
_entity_poly.type
_entity_poly.pdbx_seq_one_letter_code
_entity_poly.pdbx_strand_id
1 'polypeptide(L)'
;TERAMQSAPVQIAFERLMRDAAGSGSLARMLAVLSVAEWSYQSWGERVLPHTVAEPFWCREWVELHSGEYFGSVVTYLRGMLDRIAEGLSEEERAAARATFACAILLEVAFFDQAYTEHPIAAPECATSPISQLSSLAVGVGVGLCWVGVVLLLGLALRL
;
A
#
# COMPACT_ATOMS: atom_id res chain seq x y z
N THR A 1 0.28 -11.65 -31.35
CA THR A 1 1.65 -11.40 -30.87
C THR A 1 1.52 -10.62 -29.58
N GLU A 2 1.57 -11.32 -28.45
CA GLU A 2 1.44 -10.71 -27.14
C GLU A 2 2.74 -9.94 -26.86
N ARG A 3 2.71 -8.62 -27.00
CA ARG A 3 3.84 -7.78 -26.61
C ARG A 3 3.90 -7.89 -25.10
N ALA A 4 4.88 -8.63 -24.57
CA ALA A 4 5.16 -8.62 -23.13
C ALA A 4 5.30 -7.15 -22.71
N MET A 5 4.31 -6.67 -21.95
CA MET A 5 4.35 -5.33 -21.40
C MET A 5 5.54 -5.30 -20.44
N GLN A 6 6.53 -4.46 -20.72
CA GLN A 6 7.64 -4.28 -19.81
C GLN A 6 7.09 -3.73 -18.49
N SER A 7 7.30 -4.45 -17.39
CA SER A 7 6.92 -4.00 -16.06
C SER A 7 7.62 -2.68 -15.73
N ALA A 8 6.86 -1.74 -15.18
CA ALA A 8 7.42 -0.48 -14.69
C ALA A 8 8.42 -0.74 -13.53
N PRO A 9 9.42 0.13 -13.32
CA PRO A 9 10.38 0.00 -12.23
C PRO A 9 9.71 -0.15 -10.85
N VAL A 10 8.62 0.58 -10.61
CA VAL A 10 7.85 0.48 -9.34
C VAL A 10 7.18 -0.89 -9.17
N GLN A 11 6.67 -1.50 -10.24
CA GLN A 11 6.11 -2.85 -10.19
C GLN A 11 7.20 -3.86 -9.83
N ILE A 12 8.38 -3.77 -10.47
CA ILE A 12 9.51 -4.65 -10.18
C ILE A 12 9.95 -4.50 -8.72
N ALA A 13 9.98 -3.28 -8.20
CA ALA A 13 10.34 -3.00 -6.81
C ALA A 13 9.30 -3.56 -5.81
N PHE A 14 8.00 -3.40 -6.09
CA PHE A 14 6.94 -3.95 -5.22
C PHE A 14 6.95 -5.48 -5.24
N GLU A 15 7.13 -6.11 -6.40
CA GLU A 15 7.29 -7.56 -6.50
C GLU A 15 8.52 -8.07 -5.76
N ARG A 16 9.64 -7.32 -5.80
CA ARG A 16 10.83 -7.64 -5.01
C ARG A 16 10.53 -7.54 -3.52
N LEU A 17 9.84 -6.50 -3.05
CA LEU A 17 9.45 -6.36 -1.64
C LEU A 17 8.62 -7.56 -1.16
N MET A 18 7.64 -7.99 -1.96
CA MET A 18 6.83 -9.18 -1.67
C MET A 18 7.69 -10.45 -1.57
N ARG A 19 8.60 -10.65 -2.53
CA ARG A 19 9.52 -11.81 -2.52
C ARG A 19 10.48 -11.77 -1.33
N ASP A 20 11.03 -10.61 -0.99
CA ASP A 20 11.94 -10.44 0.14
C ASP A 20 11.21 -10.65 1.47
N ALA A 21 9.96 -10.19 1.60
CA ALA A 21 9.12 -10.45 2.77
C ALA A 21 8.83 -11.95 2.93
N ALA A 22 8.43 -12.65 1.85
CA ALA A 22 8.18 -14.08 1.87
C ALA A 22 9.44 -14.89 2.19
N GLY A 23 10.57 -14.54 1.57
CA GLY A 23 11.87 -15.20 1.77
C GLY A 23 12.49 -14.95 3.15
N SER A 24 12.02 -13.94 3.89
CA SER A 24 12.55 -13.61 5.22
C SER A 24 12.13 -14.60 6.33
N GLY A 25 11.11 -15.42 6.08
CA GLY A 25 10.49 -16.26 7.12
C GLY A 25 9.71 -15.48 8.19
N SER A 26 9.61 -14.15 8.08
CA SER A 26 8.90 -13.30 9.03
C SER A 26 7.45 -13.09 8.61
N LEU A 27 6.51 -13.72 9.33
CA LEU A 27 5.08 -13.51 9.10
C LEU A 27 4.69 -12.03 9.26
N ALA A 28 5.33 -11.29 10.18
CA ALA A 28 5.09 -9.86 10.37
C ALA A 28 5.42 -9.03 9.13
N ARG A 29 6.52 -9.35 8.44
CA ARG A 29 6.89 -8.65 7.20
C ARG A 29 5.94 -9.00 6.05
N MET A 30 5.51 -10.26 5.94
CA MET A 30 4.51 -10.66 4.94
C MET A 30 3.18 -9.95 5.16
N LEU A 31 2.67 -9.97 6.39
CA LEU A 31 1.44 -9.28 6.76
C LEU A 31 1.55 -7.76 6.62
N ALA A 32 2.72 -7.17 6.85
CA ALA A 32 2.94 -5.75 6.61
C ALA A 32 2.70 -5.38 5.14
N VAL A 33 3.26 -6.14 4.18
CA VAL A 33 3.06 -5.88 2.75
C VAL A 33 1.60 -6.11 2.35
N LEU A 34 1.01 -7.25 2.74
CA LEU A 34 -0.38 -7.57 2.41
C LEU A 34 -1.36 -6.57 3.02
N SER A 35 -1.14 -6.14 4.26
CA SER A 35 -2.00 -5.14 4.89
C SER A 35 -1.96 -3.82 4.14
N VAL A 36 -0.80 -3.38 3.64
CA VAL A 36 -0.72 -2.15 2.85
C VAL A 36 -1.43 -2.31 1.51
N ALA A 37 -1.15 -3.39 0.78
CA ALA A 37 -1.73 -3.65 -0.54
C ALA A 37 -3.26 -3.71 -0.51
N GLU A 38 -3.82 -4.48 0.43
CA GLU A 38 -5.28 -4.66 0.48
C GLU A 38 -5.98 -3.45 1.12
N TRP A 39 -5.40 -2.87 2.18
CA TRP A 39 -6.05 -1.78 2.90
C TRP A 39 -6.01 -0.45 2.14
N SER A 40 -4.96 -0.20 1.34
CA SER A 40 -4.93 1.00 0.48
C SER A 40 -6.12 1.00 -0.47
N TYR A 41 -6.41 -0.14 -1.11
CA TYR A 41 -7.55 -0.32 -2.00
C TYR A 41 -8.89 -0.23 -1.28
N GLN A 42 -9.05 -0.85 -0.11
CA GLN A 42 -10.29 -0.71 0.68
C GLN A 42 -10.55 0.76 1.03
N SER A 43 -9.54 1.44 1.57
CA SER A 43 -9.67 2.82 2.03
C SER A 43 -9.94 3.81 0.89
N TRP A 44 -9.40 3.52 -0.30
CA TRP A 44 -9.70 4.25 -1.53
C TRP A 44 -11.12 3.95 -2.02
N GLY A 45 -11.49 2.68 -2.11
CA GLY A 45 -12.79 2.21 -2.60
C GLY A 45 -13.94 2.80 -1.80
N GLU A 46 -13.91 2.63 -0.47
CA GLU A 46 -14.93 3.16 0.45
C GLU A 46 -15.14 4.68 0.29
N ARG A 47 -14.06 5.41 -0.02
CA ARG A 47 -14.10 6.86 -0.21
C ARG A 47 -14.74 7.27 -1.53
N VAL A 48 -14.46 6.53 -2.62
CA VAL A 48 -14.97 6.89 -3.95
C VAL A 48 -16.32 6.26 -4.26
N LEU A 49 -16.74 5.23 -3.52
CA LEU A 49 -18.02 4.54 -3.68
C LEU A 49 -19.23 5.50 -3.75
N PRO A 50 -19.37 6.53 -2.89
CA PRO A 50 -20.49 7.48 -2.98
C PRO A 50 -20.49 8.35 -4.24
N HIS A 51 -19.34 8.45 -4.92
CA HIS A 51 -19.12 9.30 -6.09
C HIS A 51 -18.90 8.48 -7.38
N THR A 52 -19.07 7.16 -7.32
CA THR A 52 -18.76 6.27 -8.43
C THR A 52 -19.78 6.44 -9.56
N VAL A 53 -19.27 6.67 -10.77
CA VAL A 53 -20.08 6.79 -11.98
C VAL A 53 -20.49 5.42 -12.51
N ALA A 54 -21.63 5.35 -13.20
CA ALA A 54 -22.15 4.09 -13.73
C ALA A 54 -21.31 3.54 -14.91
N GLU A 55 -20.61 4.40 -15.64
CA GLU A 55 -19.88 4.03 -16.85
C GLU A 55 -18.44 4.57 -16.86
N PRO A 56 -17.47 3.79 -17.36
CA PRO A 56 -17.66 2.43 -17.85
C PRO A 56 -17.87 1.42 -16.70
N PHE A 57 -18.72 0.41 -16.91
CA PHE A 57 -19.12 -0.53 -15.85
C PHE A 57 -17.94 -1.14 -15.06
N TRP A 58 -16.81 -1.42 -15.72
CA TRP A 58 -15.63 -2.03 -15.08
C TRP A 58 -15.00 -1.12 -14.02
N CYS A 59 -15.08 0.21 -14.17
CA CYS A 59 -14.61 1.13 -13.14
C CYS A 59 -15.48 1.01 -11.88
N ARG A 60 -16.79 0.86 -12.05
CA ARG A 60 -17.73 0.68 -10.94
C ARG A 60 -17.52 -0.66 -10.24
N GLU A 61 -17.41 -1.75 -10.99
CA GLU A 61 -17.15 -3.08 -10.42
C GLU A 61 -15.84 -3.10 -9.63
N TRP A 62 -14.81 -2.41 -10.12
CA TRP A 62 -13.54 -2.34 -9.42
C TRP A 62 -13.65 -1.59 -8.09
N VAL A 63 -14.43 -0.50 -8.02
CA VAL A 63 -14.72 0.18 -6.75
C VAL A 63 -15.51 -0.74 -5.81
N GLU A 64 -16.58 -1.36 -6.31
CA GLU A 64 -17.46 -2.21 -5.49
C GLU A 64 -16.72 -3.43 -4.92
N LEU A 65 -15.84 -4.05 -5.72
CA LEU A 65 -15.00 -5.17 -5.31
C LEU A 65 -14.18 -4.82 -4.05
N HIS A 66 -13.55 -3.65 -4.04
CA HIS A 66 -12.69 -3.22 -2.94
C HIS A 66 -13.45 -2.53 -1.80
N SER A 67 -14.76 -2.26 -1.97
CA SER A 67 -15.60 -1.64 -0.94
C SER A 67 -16.59 -2.62 -0.28
N GLY A 68 -16.64 -3.86 -0.78
CA GLY A 68 -17.59 -4.87 -0.33
C GLY A 68 -17.23 -5.49 1.04
N GLU A 69 -18.25 -6.00 1.72
CA GLU A 69 -18.12 -6.62 3.05
C GLU A 69 -17.09 -7.75 3.08
N TYR A 70 -17.05 -8.60 2.05
CA TYR A 70 -16.08 -9.68 1.96
C TYR A 70 -14.64 -9.16 1.93
N PHE A 71 -14.35 -8.17 1.08
CA PHE A 71 -13.02 -7.59 0.98
C PHE A 71 -12.61 -6.90 2.29
N GLY A 72 -13.51 -6.12 2.88
CA GLY A 72 -13.31 -5.52 4.20
C GLY A 72 -13.03 -6.55 5.31
N SER A 73 -13.63 -7.74 5.24
CA SER A 73 -13.36 -8.82 6.19
C SER A 73 -11.94 -9.39 6.05
N VAL A 74 -11.40 -9.48 4.83
CA VAL A 74 -10.02 -9.91 4.57
C VAL A 74 -9.04 -8.88 5.12
N VAL A 75 -9.25 -7.59 4.83
CA VAL A 75 -8.39 -6.52 5.35
C VAL A 75 -8.41 -6.49 6.89
N THR A 76 -9.60 -6.62 7.49
CA THR A 76 -9.75 -6.69 8.94
C THR A 76 -8.99 -7.87 9.53
N TYR A 77 -9.07 -9.04 8.89
CA TYR A 77 -8.37 -10.24 9.31
C TYR A 77 -6.84 -10.08 9.25
N LEU A 78 -6.30 -9.54 8.16
CA LEU A 78 -4.86 -9.29 7.99
C LEU A 78 -4.33 -8.33 9.06
N ARG A 79 -5.03 -7.21 9.27
CA ARG A 79 -4.66 -6.21 10.28
C ARG A 79 -4.73 -6.78 11.69
N GLY A 80 -5.82 -7.47 12.03
CA GLY A 80 -5.96 -8.13 13.32
C GLY A 80 -4.95 -9.26 13.55
N MET A 81 -4.44 -9.91 12.49
CA MET A 81 -3.33 -10.85 12.63
C MET A 81 -2.01 -10.14 12.89
N LEU A 82 -1.74 -9.05 12.17
CA LEU A 82 -0.53 -8.24 12.35
C LEU A 82 -0.45 -7.66 13.76
N ASP A 83 -1.56 -7.11 14.27
CA ASP A 83 -1.65 -6.57 15.63
C ASP A 83 -1.35 -7.64 16.69
N ARG A 84 -1.95 -8.83 16.55
CA ARG A 84 -1.74 -9.95 17.49
C ARG A 84 -0.28 -10.42 17.54
N ILE A 85 0.37 -10.56 16.38
CA ILE A 85 1.77 -11.04 16.39
C ILE A 85 2.74 -9.96 16.86
N ALA A 86 2.41 -8.67 16.67
CA ALA A 86 3.27 -7.55 17.04
C ALA A 86 3.54 -7.46 18.55
N GLU A 87 2.65 -8.02 19.36
CA GLU A 87 2.81 -8.15 20.82
C GLU A 87 4.00 -9.04 21.21
N GLY A 88 4.29 -10.07 20.39
CA GLY A 88 5.35 -11.05 20.65
C GLY A 88 6.69 -10.74 19.96
N LEU A 89 6.77 -9.71 19.14
CA LEU A 89 7.99 -9.37 18.39
C LEU A 89 9.03 -8.71 19.29
N SER A 90 10.30 -9.06 19.07
CA SER A 90 11.43 -8.25 19.52
C SER A 90 11.40 -6.86 18.87
N GLU A 91 12.12 -5.91 19.45
CA GLU A 91 12.18 -4.56 18.88
C GLU A 91 12.81 -4.55 17.48
N GLU A 92 13.76 -5.45 17.22
CA GLU A 92 14.41 -5.62 15.92
C GLU A 92 13.43 -6.16 14.87
N GLU A 93 12.63 -7.18 15.21
CA GLU A 93 11.60 -7.71 14.32
C GLU A 93 10.49 -6.69 14.06
N ARG A 94 10.08 -5.95 15.10
CA ARG A 94 9.09 -4.88 14.97
C ARG A 94 9.60 -3.75 14.07
N ALA A 95 10.87 -3.36 14.23
CA ALA A 95 11.50 -2.37 13.35
C ALA A 95 11.55 -2.85 11.90
N ALA A 96 11.90 -4.11 11.66
CA ALA A 96 11.92 -4.69 10.32
C ALA A 96 10.51 -4.74 9.68
N ALA A 97 9.48 -5.09 10.46
CA ALA A 97 8.09 -5.08 10.00
C ALA A 97 7.60 -3.66 9.68
N ARG A 98 7.90 -2.67 10.53
CA ARG A 98 7.58 -1.25 10.28
C ARG A 98 8.28 -0.71 9.04
N ALA A 99 9.56 -1.04 8.85
CA ALA A 99 10.30 -0.64 7.65
C ALA A 99 9.69 -1.25 6.38
N THR A 100 9.30 -2.53 6.45
CA THR A 100 8.60 -3.23 5.35
C THR A 100 7.26 -2.56 5.03
N PHE A 101 6.46 -2.26 6.05
CA PHE A 101 5.17 -1.58 5.91
C PHE A 101 5.30 -0.21 5.24
N ALA A 102 6.23 0.61 5.72
CA ALA A 102 6.44 1.95 5.19
C ALA A 102 7.00 1.92 3.75
N CYS A 103 7.89 0.97 3.43
CA CYS A 103 8.32 0.73 2.06
C CYS A 103 7.15 0.36 1.14
N ALA A 104 6.26 -0.53 1.59
CA ALA A 104 5.07 -0.89 0.82
C ALA A 104 4.19 0.33 0.53
N ILE A 105 4.03 1.25 1.49
CA ILE A 105 3.27 2.50 1.27
C ILE A 105 3.92 3.36 0.19
N LEU A 106 5.23 3.58 0.26
CA LEU A 106 5.95 4.39 -0.72
C LEU A 106 5.81 3.81 -2.13
N LEU A 107 5.90 2.49 -2.25
CA LEU A 107 5.76 1.80 -3.53
C LEU A 107 4.32 1.78 -4.03
N GLU A 108 3.31 1.61 -3.17
CA GLU A 108 1.88 1.76 -3.55
C GLU A 108 1.60 3.15 -4.11
N VAL A 109 2.06 4.21 -3.43
CA VAL A 109 1.90 5.59 -3.92
C VAL A 109 2.51 5.75 -5.31
N ALA A 110 3.76 5.31 -5.48
CA ALA A 110 4.43 5.38 -6.77
C ALA A 110 3.76 4.49 -7.84
N PHE A 111 3.12 3.38 -7.44
CA PHE A 111 2.39 2.50 -8.33
C PHE A 111 1.12 3.17 -8.86
N PHE A 112 0.36 3.84 -7.99
CA PHE A 112 -0.79 4.65 -8.40
C PHE A 112 -0.35 5.82 -9.29
N ASP A 113 0.71 6.54 -8.93
CA ASP A 113 1.23 7.65 -9.74
C ASP A 113 1.67 7.17 -11.13
N GLN A 114 2.29 5.99 -11.24
CA GLN A 114 2.72 5.40 -12.52
C GLN A 114 1.55 5.23 -13.49
N ALA A 115 0.33 4.98 -13.00
CA ALA A 115 -0.85 4.81 -13.84
C ALA A 115 -1.31 6.12 -14.51
N TYR A 116 -0.88 7.28 -14.00
CA TYR A 116 -1.22 8.61 -14.54
C TYR A 116 -0.12 9.22 -15.41
N THR A 117 0.99 8.50 -15.62
CA THR A 117 2.15 9.02 -16.36
C THR A 117 2.55 8.08 -17.49
N GLU A 118 2.92 8.62 -18.65
CA GLU A 118 3.45 7.84 -19.78
C GLU A 118 4.91 7.39 -19.57
N HIS A 119 5.63 8.08 -18.70
CA HIS A 119 7.04 7.79 -18.42
C HIS A 119 7.18 6.89 -17.19
N PRO A 120 8.14 5.94 -17.19
CA PRO A 120 8.42 5.13 -16.02
C PRO A 120 8.89 5.99 -14.84
N ILE A 121 8.19 5.90 -13.71
CA ILE A 121 8.59 6.47 -12.42
C ILE A 121 9.66 5.55 -11.82
N ALA A 122 10.77 6.14 -11.40
CA ALA A 122 11.79 5.42 -10.65
C ALA A 122 11.21 4.94 -9.32
N ALA A 123 11.49 3.70 -8.94
CA ALA A 123 11.04 3.18 -7.66
C ALA A 123 11.68 3.99 -6.51
N PRO A 124 10.90 4.48 -5.54
CA PRO A 124 11.45 5.15 -4.37
C PRO A 124 12.38 4.22 -3.59
N GLU A 125 13.45 4.78 -3.03
CA GLU A 125 14.39 4.03 -2.19
C GLU A 125 13.76 3.74 -0.83
N CYS A 126 13.58 2.47 -0.51
CA CYS A 126 13.03 2.01 0.77
C CYS A 126 14.05 1.98 1.94
N ALA A 127 15.03 2.89 1.97
CA ALA A 127 16.15 2.83 2.92
C ALA A 127 15.71 3.04 4.39
N THR A 128 16.60 2.65 5.32
CA THR A 128 16.45 2.27 6.75
C THR A 128 15.79 3.25 7.74
N SER A 129 15.13 4.33 7.29
CA SER A 129 14.18 5.07 8.13
C SER A 129 13.06 5.69 7.29
N PRO A 130 12.11 4.87 6.79
CA PRO A 130 11.10 5.30 5.83
C PRO A 130 10.05 6.28 6.41
N ILE A 131 10.00 6.46 7.75
CA ILE A 131 9.05 7.35 8.42
C ILE A 131 9.32 8.84 8.09
N SER A 132 10.59 9.25 7.93
CA SER A 132 10.94 10.64 7.60
C SER A 132 10.68 11.02 6.14
N GLN A 133 10.62 10.02 5.25
CA GLN A 133 10.26 10.25 3.84
C GLN A 133 8.74 10.37 3.67
N LEU A 134 7.95 9.62 4.45
CA LEU A 134 6.50 9.73 4.44
C LEU A 134 5.99 11.10 4.90
N SER A 135 6.68 11.76 5.85
CA SER A 135 6.34 13.12 6.27
C SER A 135 6.64 14.19 5.21
N SER A 136 7.61 13.95 4.32
CA SER A 136 7.98 14.86 3.23
C SER A 136 6.97 14.82 2.07
N LEU A 137 6.37 13.64 1.81
CA LEU A 137 5.31 13.49 0.80
C LEU A 137 4.04 14.28 1.16
N ALA A 138 3.76 14.48 2.45
CA ALA A 138 2.56 15.20 2.91
C ALA A 138 2.55 16.72 2.61
N VAL A 139 3.69 17.30 2.22
CA VAL A 139 3.85 18.77 2.09
C VAL A 139 3.93 19.22 0.61
N GLY A 140 4.06 18.30 -0.35
CA GLY A 140 4.68 18.63 -1.64
C GLY A 140 3.81 18.80 -2.89
N VAL A 141 2.56 18.31 -2.97
CA VAL A 141 1.85 18.26 -4.28
C VAL A 141 0.44 18.85 -4.20
N GLY A 142 0.27 19.99 -4.84
CA GLY A 142 -0.99 20.70 -4.97
C GLY A 142 -1.92 20.07 -6.01
N VAL A 143 -3.15 19.83 -5.55
CA VAL A 143 -4.45 19.79 -6.26
C VAL A 143 -4.70 18.63 -7.23
N GLY A 144 -5.47 17.64 -6.75
CA GLY A 144 -6.12 16.63 -7.58
C GLY A 144 -6.72 15.46 -6.79
N LEU A 145 -7.63 15.72 -5.84
CA LEU A 145 -8.63 14.78 -5.25
C LEU A 145 -8.21 13.38 -4.70
N CYS A 146 -6.95 12.94 -4.78
CA CYS A 146 -6.49 11.63 -4.27
C CYS A 146 -5.92 11.64 -2.84
N TRP A 147 -5.87 12.80 -2.18
CA TRP A 147 -4.88 13.05 -1.11
C TRP A 147 -5.37 12.94 0.35
N VAL A 148 -6.56 12.39 0.62
CA VAL A 148 -7.08 12.31 2.02
C VAL A 148 -6.85 10.93 2.68
N GLY A 149 -6.33 9.93 1.95
CA GLY A 149 -6.08 8.57 2.47
C GLY A 149 -4.75 8.40 3.22
N VAL A 150 -3.67 9.03 2.73
CA VAL A 150 -2.31 8.83 3.28
C VAL A 150 -2.14 9.43 4.68
N VAL A 151 -2.90 10.48 5.01
CA VAL A 151 -2.82 11.17 6.32
C VAL A 151 -3.33 10.31 7.48
N LEU A 152 -4.22 9.33 7.22
CA LEU A 152 -4.71 8.41 8.26
C LEU A 152 -3.74 7.23 8.53
N LEU A 153 -2.97 6.81 7.53
CA LEU A 153 -1.95 5.75 7.69
C LEU A 153 -0.75 6.23 8.52
N LEU A 154 -0.38 7.51 8.41
CA LEU A 154 0.67 8.12 9.22
C LEU A 154 0.28 8.32 10.70
N GLY A 155 -1.02 8.50 11.00
CA GLY A 155 -1.51 8.67 12.37
C GLY A 155 -1.47 7.39 13.22
N LEU A 156 -1.46 6.21 12.62
CA LEU A 156 -1.38 4.92 13.32
C LEU A 156 0.07 4.43 13.47
N ALA A 157 0.94 4.76 12.51
CA ALA A 157 2.38 4.46 12.57
C ALA A 157 3.12 5.26 13.66
N LEU A 158 2.52 6.33 14.19
CA LEU A 158 3.04 7.17 15.28
C LEU A 158 2.50 6.80 16.68
N ARG A 159 1.75 5.69 16.80
CA ARG A 159 1.28 5.13 18.09
C ARG A 159 1.76 3.69 18.37
N LEU A 160 2.84 3.27 17.70
CA LEU A 160 3.68 2.12 18.03
C LEU A 160 5.11 2.60 18.29
#